data_AF-A0A835XML6-F1
#
_entry.id   AF-A0A835XML6-F1
#
_cell.length_a   1.000
_cell.length_b   1.000
_cell.length_c   1.000
_cell.angle_alpha   90.00
_cell.angle_beta   90.00
_cell.angle_gamma   90.00
#
_symmetry.space_group_name_H-M   'P 1'
#
loop_
_entity.id
_entity.type
_entity.pdbx_description
1 polymer ?
#
loop_
_entity_poly.entity_id
_entity_poly.type
_entity_poly.pdbx_seq_one_letter_code
_entity_poly.pdbx_strand_id
1 'polypeptide(L)'
;MDKQGHVVHKAICEAFKDVPNAIGAANRLPPEVLLALSKKGYQTCDSFRYATRQGLREAGIEPGHTDTILGLQAVQVAHEREMAGPGPSSTGAGEYAQYLLNLPAPSKLQPTNLLLPDGSAMLQNWRLPGPQCGIPPQLQHPAFGVFLDWLHKCKPNQDDMEAAACLCGVAASYYSKEEELRQLLVPKLRDYLSVGDQHDTLPQFSVRAEDKSHLKPDWCVVDNVNRPTGLLVILEFKNGLTGGDPSLQGFGYYSKFWASRLVDTTGKYSDLHNAFRRTCCPALLIEVLGPLLRVSSLAWLGRIVLYPMTPLLNMLWLEDDPQVLQLACALRGVKESLRCLRDCYSGLRPPAAPLQARLSGLEAGLPYPLRERYVDVEQVQAGTLLYKATRANGVQVAVKLSRHYCVEAHQKWAGLKLAPALYEAEQLPGGYQLLEMELLGEGWQSLDALARVDVAAGNSAMAAALQALQRAHAHAHDDSGRPFVHGDARPTNIMVRRAPRGGGAPGSGGVEAGSGGVETGSGGVEAGSGGVEAGSGGVSFDICFVDFDFSGLEGVGTYPSPLNPVVPWAPDAGFGLPLHRSHDEFQLQQRASPGAGAK
;
A
#
# COMPACT_ATOMS: atom_id res chain seq x y z
N MET A 1 -27.13 -13.57 39.17
CA MET A 1 -27.12 -13.18 37.73
C MET A 1 -27.91 -14.23 36.97
N ASP A 2 -28.80 -13.81 36.07
CA ASP A 2 -29.44 -14.73 35.12
C ASP A 2 -28.44 -15.18 34.03
N LYS A 3 -28.83 -16.16 33.20
CA LYS A 3 -27.99 -16.69 32.11
C LYS A 3 -27.57 -15.60 31.11
N GLN A 4 -28.37 -14.57 30.90
CA GLN A 4 -28.13 -13.51 29.91
C GLN A 4 -27.11 -12.49 30.43
N GLY A 5 -27.18 -12.07 31.69
CA GLY A 5 -26.20 -11.22 32.34
C GLY A 5 -24.82 -11.89 32.44
N HIS A 6 -24.78 -13.22 32.59
CA HIS A 6 -23.52 -13.97 32.58
C HIS A 6 -22.85 -14.00 31.19
N VAL A 7 -23.63 -14.08 30.10
CA VAL A 7 -23.12 -13.98 28.72
C VAL A 7 -22.51 -12.61 28.48
N VAL A 8 -23.17 -11.54 28.92
CA VAL A 8 -22.67 -10.17 28.77
C VAL A 8 -21.40 -9.94 29.59
N HIS A 9 -21.40 -10.38 30.84
CA HIS A 9 -20.22 -10.25 31.71
C HIS A 9 -19.00 -10.97 31.12
N LYS A 10 -19.19 -12.17 30.57
CA LYS A 10 -18.15 -12.92 29.86
C LYS A 10 -17.69 -12.20 28.60
N ALA A 11 -18.61 -11.63 27.82
CA ALA A 11 -18.30 -10.88 26.61
C ALA A 11 -17.48 -9.61 26.90
N ILE A 12 -17.77 -8.88 27.98
CA ILE A 12 -16.97 -7.72 28.42
C ILE A 12 -15.58 -8.17 28.87
N CYS A 13 -15.48 -9.22 29.68
CA CYS A 13 -14.20 -9.74 30.15
C CYS A 13 -13.32 -10.22 29.00
N GLU A 14 -13.91 -10.87 27.99
CA GLU A 14 -13.18 -11.35 26.82
C GLU A 14 -12.81 -10.21 25.85
N ALA A 15 -13.69 -9.21 25.67
CA ALA A 15 -13.43 -8.05 24.80
C ALA A 15 -12.19 -7.25 25.21
N PHE A 16 -11.95 -7.19 26.52
CA PHE A 16 -10.93 -6.37 27.17
C PHE A 16 -9.95 -7.20 28.02
N LYS A 17 -9.78 -8.49 27.71
CA LYS A 17 -8.95 -9.41 28.52
C LYS A 17 -7.49 -8.96 28.68
N ASP A 18 -7.00 -8.17 27.72
CA ASP A 18 -5.64 -7.64 27.70
C ASP A 18 -5.54 -6.25 28.36
N VAL A 19 -6.67 -5.61 28.72
CA VAL A 19 -6.67 -4.33 29.45
C VAL A 19 -6.39 -4.55 30.94
N PRO A 20 -5.40 -3.86 31.53
CA PRO A 20 -5.18 -3.87 32.97
C PRO A 20 -6.45 -3.48 33.74
N ASN A 21 -6.85 -4.30 34.72
CA ASN A 21 -8.04 -4.12 35.56
C ASN A 21 -9.41 -4.20 34.85
N ALA A 22 -9.50 -4.68 33.60
CA ALA A 22 -10.79 -4.83 32.91
C ALA A 22 -11.77 -5.75 33.63
N ILE A 23 -11.30 -6.88 34.17
CA ILE A 23 -12.11 -7.79 34.98
C ILE A 23 -12.67 -7.05 36.20
N GLY A 24 -11.87 -6.19 36.83
CA GLY A 24 -12.30 -5.39 37.98
C GLY A 24 -13.30 -4.28 37.64
N ALA A 25 -13.27 -3.74 36.42
CA ALA A 25 -14.26 -2.79 35.92
C ALA A 25 -15.56 -3.49 35.51
N ALA A 26 -15.46 -4.64 34.82
CA ALA A 26 -16.60 -5.48 34.45
C ALA A 26 -17.37 -5.99 35.68
N ASN A 27 -16.66 -6.35 36.75
CA ASN A 27 -17.25 -6.77 38.03
C ASN A 27 -17.98 -5.66 38.79
N ARG A 28 -17.74 -4.38 38.44
CA ARG A 28 -18.42 -3.23 39.05
C ARG A 28 -19.74 -2.88 38.35
N LEU A 29 -20.07 -3.52 37.23
CA LEU A 29 -21.34 -3.32 36.56
C LEU A 29 -22.46 -4.10 37.28
N PRO A 30 -23.55 -3.43 37.69
CA PRO A 30 -24.65 -4.11 38.35
C PRO A 30 -25.36 -5.14 37.44
N PRO A 31 -25.94 -6.22 37.99
CA PRO A 31 -26.66 -7.24 37.22
C PRO A 31 -27.76 -6.68 36.29
N GLU A 32 -28.46 -5.63 36.72
CA GLU A 32 -29.50 -4.94 35.96
C GLU A 32 -28.95 -4.22 34.71
N VAL A 33 -27.73 -3.68 34.80
CA VAL A 33 -27.02 -3.04 33.68
C VAL A 33 -26.60 -4.10 32.65
N LEU A 34 -26.08 -5.23 33.13
CA LEU A 34 -25.69 -6.35 32.26
C LEU A 34 -26.90 -6.96 31.53
N LEU A 35 -28.06 -7.02 32.19
CA LEU A 35 -29.29 -7.46 31.57
C LEU A 35 -29.84 -6.46 30.53
N ALA A 36 -29.75 -5.15 30.81
CA ALA A 36 -30.14 -4.10 29.87
C ALA A 36 -29.27 -4.11 28.61
N LEU A 37 -27.95 -4.25 28.77
CA LEU A 37 -26.99 -4.43 27.68
C LEU A 37 -27.32 -5.67 26.84
N SER A 38 -27.61 -6.80 27.49
CA SER A 38 -27.99 -8.04 26.81
C SER A 38 -29.22 -7.87 25.91
N LYS A 39 -30.27 -7.22 26.44
CA LYS A 39 -31.53 -6.96 25.71
C LYS A 39 -31.36 -6.02 24.53
N LYS A 40 -30.26 -5.25 24.50
CA LYS A 40 -29.95 -4.27 23.45
C LYS A 40 -28.85 -4.76 22.49
N GLY A 41 -28.55 -6.06 22.53
CA GLY A 41 -27.65 -6.71 21.56
C GLY A 41 -26.18 -6.71 21.96
N TYR A 42 -25.82 -6.22 23.15
CA TYR A 42 -24.45 -6.21 23.65
C TYR A 42 -24.07 -7.56 24.28
N GLN A 43 -23.93 -8.59 23.46
CA GLN A 43 -23.69 -9.98 23.90
C GLN A 43 -22.35 -10.55 23.39
N THR A 44 -21.61 -9.80 22.60
CA THR A 44 -20.37 -10.25 21.93
C THR A 44 -19.22 -9.29 22.19
N CYS A 45 -17.98 -9.75 22.01
CA CYS A 45 -16.81 -8.89 22.20
C CYS A 45 -16.86 -7.64 21.30
N ASP A 46 -17.25 -7.82 20.04
CA ASP A 46 -17.35 -6.73 19.06
C ASP A 46 -18.41 -5.70 19.44
N SER A 47 -19.56 -6.14 19.96
CA SER A 47 -20.60 -5.21 20.42
C SER A 47 -20.08 -4.24 21.50
N PHE A 48 -19.14 -4.70 22.33
CA PHE A 48 -18.48 -3.86 23.35
C PHE A 48 -17.31 -3.05 22.82
N ARG A 49 -16.57 -3.54 21.81
CA ARG A 49 -15.48 -2.78 21.18
C ARG A 49 -15.97 -1.60 20.35
N TYR A 50 -17.16 -1.70 19.77
CA TYR A 50 -17.76 -0.65 18.93
C TYR A 50 -18.93 0.08 19.60
N ALA A 51 -19.18 -0.15 20.88
CA ALA A 51 -20.21 0.55 21.63
C ALA A 51 -19.97 2.07 21.60
N THR A 52 -20.99 2.86 21.24
CA THR A 52 -20.90 4.32 21.27
C THR A 52 -21.56 4.87 22.52
N ARG A 53 -21.15 6.08 22.95
CA ARG A 53 -21.80 6.79 24.06
C ARG A 53 -23.32 6.95 23.83
N GLN A 54 -23.70 7.22 22.59
CA GLN A 54 -25.10 7.35 22.20
C GLN A 54 -25.82 5.99 22.27
N GLY A 55 -25.23 4.92 21.73
CA GLY A 55 -25.82 3.57 21.76
C GLY A 55 -25.98 2.99 23.16
N LEU A 56 -25.08 3.33 24.10
CA LEU A 56 -25.21 2.93 25.51
C LEU A 56 -26.30 3.73 26.24
N ARG A 57 -26.44 5.03 25.95
CA ARG A 57 -27.54 5.85 26.50
C ARG A 57 -28.90 5.42 25.98
N GLU A 58 -29.02 5.10 24.70
CA GLU A 58 -30.24 4.56 24.08
C GLU A 58 -30.59 3.15 24.59
N ALA A 59 -29.59 2.44 25.13
CA ALA A 59 -29.78 1.19 25.87
C ALA A 59 -30.25 1.39 27.33
N GLY A 60 -30.44 2.64 27.77
CA GLY A 60 -30.87 2.98 29.12
C GLY A 60 -29.76 2.89 30.17
N ILE A 61 -28.49 2.95 29.74
CA ILE A 61 -27.34 2.82 30.64
C ILE A 61 -26.98 4.20 31.19
N GLU A 62 -26.95 4.30 32.53
CA GLU A 62 -26.58 5.53 33.23
C GLU A 62 -25.19 6.04 32.82
N PRO A 63 -24.95 7.37 32.86
CA PRO A 63 -23.70 7.98 32.42
C PRO A 63 -22.44 7.37 33.07
N GLY A 64 -22.47 7.07 34.37
CA GLY A 64 -21.32 6.49 35.07
C GLY A 64 -20.93 5.08 34.58
N HIS A 65 -21.92 4.26 34.21
CA HIS A 65 -21.67 2.94 33.64
C HIS A 65 -21.26 3.03 32.17
N THR A 66 -21.82 4.01 31.45
CA THR A 66 -21.39 4.34 30.08
C THR A 66 -19.92 4.75 30.07
N ASP A 67 -19.49 5.62 30.97
CA ASP A 67 -18.10 6.05 31.11
C ASP A 67 -17.17 4.89 31.50
N THR A 68 -17.65 3.95 32.31
CA THR A 68 -16.90 2.74 32.65
C THR A 68 -16.63 1.87 31.42
N ILE A 69 -17.64 1.65 30.56
CA ILE A 69 -17.51 0.83 29.35
C ILE A 69 -16.66 1.52 28.28
N LEU A 70 -16.90 2.81 28.04
CA LEU A 70 -16.09 3.60 27.09
C LEU A 70 -14.66 3.81 27.60
N GLY A 71 -14.46 3.87 28.91
CA GLY A 71 -13.13 3.91 29.52
C GLY A 71 -12.33 2.65 29.22
N LEU A 72 -12.96 1.47 29.26
CA LEU A 72 -12.32 0.21 28.86
C LEU A 72 -11.95 0.20 27.38
N GLN A 73 -12.78 0.76 26.50
CA GLN A 73 -12.42 0.93 25.09
C GLN A 73 -11.25 1.89 24.90
N ALA A 74 -11.24 3.02 25.60
CA ALA A 74 -10.15 4.00 25.50
C ALA A 74 -8.82 3.40 25.96
N VAL A 75 -8.84 2.60 27.04
CA VAL A 75 -7.66 1.88 27.51
C VAL A 75 -7.29 0.72 26.58
N GLN A 76 -8.26 0.01 25.98
CA GLN A 76 -7.98 -1.01 24.96
C GLN A 76 -7.34 -0.38 23.72
N VAL A 77 -7.82 0.76 23.24
CA VAL A 77 -7.23 1.48 22.10
C VAL A 77 -5.85 2.01 22.48
N ALA A 78 -5.65 2.48 23.71
CA ALA A 78 -4.33 2.88 24.19
C ALA A 78 -3.38 1.68 24.33
N HIS A 79 -3.87 0.54 24.83
CA HIS A 79 -3.12 -0.70 25.01
C HIS A 79 -2.82 -1.38 23.67
N GLU A 80 -3.75 -1.37 22.72
CA GLU A 80 -3.55 -1.78 21.33
C GLU A 80 -2.60 -0.84 20.60
N ARG A 81 -2.58 0.47 20.93
CA ARG A 81 -1.54 1.40 20.46
C ARG A 81 -0.19 1.17 21.14
N GLU A 82 -0.14 0.73 22.39
CA GLU A 82 1.10 0.34 23.08
C GLU A 82 1.62 -1.02 22.57
N MET A 83 0.73 -1.98 22.28
CA MET A 83 1.02 -3.33 21.78
C MET A 83 1.29 -3.36 20.28
N ALA A 84 0.62 -2.51 19.48
CA ALA A 84 1.03 -2.19 18.12
C ALA A 84 2.33 -1.37 18.09
N GLY A 85 2.84 -1.02 19.27
CA GLY A 85 3.91 -0.06 19.48
C GLY A 85 3.49 1.34 19.06
N PRO A 86 4.22 2.37 19.51
CA PRO A 86 4.36 3.55 18.66
C PRO A 86 4.73 3.02 17.26
N GLY A 87 3.92 3.33 16.25
CA GLY A 87 4.36 3.18 14.87
C GLY A 87 5.77 3.76 14.80
N PRO A 88 6.72 3.00 14.22
CA PRO A 88 8.09 2.86 14.72
C PRO A 88 8.48 4.03 15.61
N SER A 89 8.54 3.82 16.94
CA SER A 89 9.18 4.78 17.84
C SER A 89 10.40 5.32 17.11
N SER A 90 10.48 6.63 17.06
CA SER A 90 11.55 7.40 16.45
C SER A 90 12.85 7.10 17.18
N THR A 91 13.39 5.89 16.98
CA THR A 91 14.83 5.69 16.97
C THR A 91 15.27 6.59 15.85
N GLY A 92 15.71 7.81 16.21
CA GLY A 92 16.21 8.76 15.23
C GLY A 92 17.21 8.04 14.33
N ALA A 93 17.37 8.46 13.08
CA ALA A 93 18.24 7.78 12.12
C ALA A 93 19.64 7.46 12.70
N GLY A 94 20.13 8.26 13.66
CA GLY A 94 21.34 8.01 14.45
C GLY A 94 21.29 6.78 15.37
N GLU A 95 20.20 6.54 16.11
CA GLU A 95 20.06 5.34 16.97
C GLU A 95 19.95 4.07 16.12
N TYR A 96 19.15 4.10 15.05
CA TYR A 96 19.06 2.97 14.12
C TYR A 96 20.40 2.68 13.43
N ALA A 97 21.12 3.73 12.99
CA ALA A 97 22.48 3.56 12.46
C ALA A 97 23.44 2.95 13.48
N GLN A 98 23.32 3.30 14.77
CA GLN A 98 24.14 2.72 15.83
C GLN A 98 23.86 1.22 16.02
N TYR A 99 22.60 0.78 15.95
CA TYR A 99 22.27 -0.65 15.96
C TYR A 99 22.87 -1.37 14.76
N LEU A 100 22.78 -0.79 13.56
CA LEU A 100 23.38 -1.38 12.34
C LEU A 100 24.90 -1.53 12.44
N LEU A 101 25.59 -0.60 13.11
CA LEU A 101 27.03 -0.68 13.34
C LEU A 101 27.43 -1.82 14.28
N ASN A 102 26.57 -2.14 15.25
CA ASN A 102 26.81 -3.18 16.24
C ASN A 102 26.48 -4.59 15.72
N LEU A 103 25.91 -4.70 14.51
CA LEU A 103 25.69 -6.00 13.87
C LEU A 103 27.00 -6.79 13.69
N PRO A 104 26.93 -8.13 13.75
CA PRO A 104 28.04 -9.00 13.38
C PRO A 104 28.65 -8.66 12.01
N ALA A 105 29.82 -9.22 11.70
CA ALA A 105 30.37 -9.15 10.34
C ALA A 105 29.30 -9.64 9.33
N PRO A 106 29.15 -8.99 8.15
CA PRO A 106 28.11 -9.35 7.18
C PRO A 106 28.06 -10.85 6.84
N SER A 107 29.23 -11.50 6.72
CA SER A 107 29.36 -12.94 6.48
C SER A 107 28.91 -13.85 7.63
N LYS A 108 28.65 -13.29 8.81
CA LYS A 108 28.17 -13.99 10.02
C LYS A 108 26.75 -13.61 10.38
N LEU A 109 26.07 -12.78 9.59
CA LEU A 109 24.71 -12.37 9.86
C LEU A 109 23.74 -13.55 9.77
N GLN A 110 22.88 -13.65 10.78
CA GLN A 110 21.80 -14.62 10.87
C GLN A 110 20.47 -13.87 11.05
N PRO A 111 19.32 -14.48 10.68
CA PRO A 111 18.00 -13.86 10.88
C PRO A 111 17.75 -13.40 12.33
N THR A 112 18.26 -14.14 13.32
CA THR A 112 18.14 -13.80 14.74
C THR A 112 18.86 -12.51 15.14
N ASN A 113 19.80 -12.03 14.34
CA ASN A 113 20.47 -10.74 14.56
C ASN A 113 19.64 -9.55 14.11
N LEU A 114 18.53 -9.76 13.38
CA LEU A 114 17.75 -8.71 12.73
C LEU A 114 16.52 -8.31 13.53
N LEU A 115 16.61 -8.39 14.85
CA LEU A 115 15.58 -7.94 15.80
C LEU A 115 16.13 -6.74 16.58
N LEU A 116 15.36 -5.67 16.66
CA LEU A 116 15.63 -4.56 17.56
C LEU A 116 15.25 -4.93 19.01
N PRO A 117 15.71 -4.18 20.03
CA PRO A 117 15.39 -4.46 21.42
C PRO A 117 13.90 -4.48 21.76
N ASP A 118 13.09 -3.76 20.98
CA ASP A 118 11.62 -3.73 21.08
C ASP A 118 10.94 -4.93 20.38
N GLY A 119 11.72 -5.86 19.83
CA GLY A 119 11.23 -7.03 19.10
C GLY A 119 10.86 -6.75 17.64
N SER A 120 10.92 -5.51 17.17
CA SER A 120 10.61 -5.16 15.79
C SER A 120 11.74 -5.55 14.82
N ALA A 121 11.42 -5.81 13.56
CA ALA A 121 12.40 -6.26 12.58
C ALA A 121 13.34 -5.13 12.12
N MET A 122 14.66 -5.32 12.22
CA MET A 122 15.66 -4.37 11.73
C MET A 122 15.60 -4.17 10.21
N LEU A 123 15.15 -5.18 9.48
CA LEU A 123 15.11 -5.24 8.03
C LEU A 123 13.66 -5.48 7.59
N GLN A 124 13.15 -4.62 6.71
CA GLN A 124 11.87 -4.84 6.05
C GLN A 124 12.11 -5.66 4.78
N ASN A 125 11.78 -6.95 4.83
CA ASN A 125 11.99 -7.89 3.72
C ASN A 125 10.74 -8.72 3.40
N TRP A 126 9.55 -8.18 3.70
CA TRP A 126 8.26 -8.78 3.35
C TRP A 126 7.99 -10.18 3.92
N ARG A 127 8.75 -10.60 4.94
CA ARG A 127 8.52 -11.87 5.67
C ARG A 127 7.34 -11.80 6.63
N LEU A 128 6.98 -10.62 7.13
CA LEU A 128 5.82 -10.40 8.00
C LEU A 128 4.74 -9.65 7.22
N PRO A 129 3.49 -10.13 7.20
CA PRO A 129 2.39 -9.39 6.59
C PRO A 129 2.06 -8.13 7.39
N GLY A 130 1.56 -7.10 6.71
CA GLY A 130 1.13 -5.84 7.34
C GLY A 130 2.09 -4.67 7.11
N PRO A 131 1.88 -3.52 7.79
CA PRO A 131 2.60 -2.26 7.51
C PRO A 131 4.13 -2.35 7.67
N GLN A 132 4.61 -3.38 8.37
CA GLN A 132 6.04 -3.61 8.62
C GLN A 132 6.76 -4.25 7.42
N CYS A 133 6.08 -4.65 6.34
CA CYS A 133 6.73 -5.22 5.15
C CYS A 133 7.49 -4.18 4.32
N GLY A 134 7.17 -2.89 4.45
CA GLY A 134 7.70 -1.80 3.63
C GLY A 134 6.85 -1.52 2.39
N ILE A 135 7.21 -0.52 1.60
CA ILE A 135 6.50 -0.20 0.34
C ILE A 135 7.11 -0.96 -0.86
N PRO A 136 6.34 -1.27 -1.92
CA PRO A 136 6.84 -1.94 -3.12
C PRO A 136 8.04 -1.22 -3.75
N PRO A 137 9.01 -1.93 -4.36
CA PRO A 137 10.25 -1.33 -4.85
C PRO A 137 10.00 -0.23 -5.89
N GLN A 138 9.03 -0.41 -6.78
CA GLN A 138 8.63 0.62 -7.77
C GLN A 138 8.31 1.98 -7.13
N LEU A 139 7.74 1.96 -5.93
CA LEU A 139 7.32 3.15 -5.20
C LEU A 139 8.44 3.70 -4.30
N GLN A 140 9.52 2.95 -4.08
CA GLN A 140 10.69 3.43 -3.34
C GLN A 140 11.53 4.40 -4.19
N HIS A 141 11.78 4.03 -5.45
CA HIS A 141 12.58 4.79 -6.41
C HIS A 141 12.27 4.37 -7.88
N PRO A 142 12.25 5.31 -8.85
CA PRO A 142 11.96 5.02 -10.26
C PRO A 142 12.85 3.94 -10.90
N ALA A 143 14.13 3.88 -10.53
CA ALA A 143 15.07 2.89 -11.07
C ALA A 143 14.57 1.44 -10.88
N PHE A 144 13.90 1.14 -9.77
CA PHE A 144 13.36 -0.20 -9.53
C PHE A 144 12.11 -0.49 -10.36
N GLY A 145 11.31 0.54 -10.68
CA GLY A 145 10.23 0.42 -11.64
C GLY A 145 10.75 0.17 -13.06
N VAL A 146 11.81 0.89 -13.48
CA VAL A 146 12.49 0.66 -14.76
C VAL A 146 13.00 -0.78 -14.87
N PHE A 147 13.61 -1.31 -13.80
CA PHE A 147 14.02 -2.72 -13.75
C PHE A 147 12.85 -3.67 -14.08
N LEU A 148 11.74 -3.50 -13.37
CA LEU A 148 10.57 -4.38 -13.48
C LEU A 148 9.83 -4.23 -14.82
N ASP A 149 9.86 -3.04 -15.43
CA ASP A 149 9.35 -2.82 -16.78
C ASP A 149 10.14 -3.65 -17.81
N TRP A 150 11.45 -3.80 -17.65
CA TRP A 150 12.26 -4.65 -18.54
C TRP A 150 11.95 -6.13 -18.39
N LEU A 151 11.75 -6.60 -17.15
CA LEU A 151 11.30 -7.98 -16.92
C LEU A 151 9.93 -8.24 -17.56
N HIS A 152 9.01 -7.29 -17.45
CA HIS A 152 7.66 -7.44 -18.00
C HIS A 152 7.65 -7.38 -19.53
N LYS A 153 8.39 -6.42 -20.11
CA LYS A 153 8.50 -6.27 -21.58
C LYS A 153 9.16 -7.47 -22.23
N CYS A 154 10.13 -8.07 -21.55
CA CYS A 154 10.86 -9.26 -21.98
C CYS A 154 11.39 -9.20 -23.43
N LYS A 155 12.05 -8.09 -23.80
CA LYS A 155 12.58 -7.82 -25.15
C LYS A 155 14.05 -7.39 -25.10
N PRO A 156 14.98 -8.31 -24.80
CA PRO A 156 16.41 -8.01 -24.77
C PRO A 156 16.98 -7.84 -26.19
N ASN A 157 18.09 -7.13 -26.32
CA ASN A 157 18.82 -7.02 -27.59
C ASN A 157 19.93 -8.08 -27.71
N GLN A 158 20.70 -8.05 -28.81
CA GLN A 158 21.80 -8.99 -29.05
C GLN A 158 22.86 -8.94 -27.95
N ASP A 159 23.32 -7.75 -27.54
CA ASP A 159 24.33 -7.58 -26.48
C ASP A 159 23.85 -8.17 -25.14
N ASP A 160 22.56 -8.01 -24.82
CA ASP A 160 21.94 -8.53 -23.61
C ASP A 160 21.92 -10.08 -23.63
N MET A 161 21.63 -10.68 -24.79
CA MET A 161 21.65 -12.13 -24.99
C MET A 161 23.07 -12.70 -24.94
N GLU A 162 24.04 -12.02 -25.54
CA GLU A 162 25.46 -12.42 -25.48
C GLU A 162 25.99 -12.36 -24.05
N ALA A 163 25.61 -11.34 -23.28
CA ALA A 163 25.96 -11.25 -21.87
C ALA A 163 25.35 -12.41 -21.07
N ALA A 164 24.07 -12.72 -21.27
CA ALA A 164 23.42 -13.86 -20.63
C ALA A 164 24.12 -15.19 -20.99
N ALA A 165 24.37 -15.43 -22.28
CA ALA A 165 25.08 -16.62 -22.76
C ALA A 165 26.49 -16.72 -22.15
N CYS A 166 27.20 -15.60 -22.03
CA CYS A 166 28.50 -15.55 -21.39
C CYS A 166 28.44 -15.92 -19.90
N LEU A 167 27.46 -15.40 -19.16
CA LEU A 167 27.25 -15.80 -17.76
C LEU A 167 26.91 -17.29 -17.68
N CYS A 168 26.14 -17.81 -18.63
CA CYS A 168 25.83 -19.22 -18.68
C CYS A 168 27.05 -20.11 -18.89
N GLY A 169 27.94 -19.71 -19.80
CA GLY A 169 29.22 -20.41 -20.00
C GLY A 169 30.08 -20.44 -18.73
N VAL A 170 30.07 -19.36 -17.93
CA VAL A 170 30.79 -19.33 -16.64
C VAL A 170 30.12 -20.23 -15.61
N ALA A 171 28.79 -20.20 -15.50
CA ALA A 171 28.05 -20.97 -14.50
C ALA A 171 27.96 -22.47 -14.78
N ALA A 172 28.31 -22.92 -15.99
CA ALA A 172 28.27 -24.34 -16.39
C ALA A 172 29.29 -25.23 -15.65
N SER A 173 30.36 -24.64 -15.12
CA SER A 173 31.41 -25.35 -14.39
C SER A 173 31.09 -25.51 -12.90
N TYR A 174 31.56 -26.61 -12.29
CA TYR A 174 31.56 -26.76 -10.84
C TYR A 174 32.81 -26.10 -10.25
N TYR A 175 32.60 -25.20 -9.30
CA TYR A 175 33.69 -24.48 -8.62
C TYR A 175 33.89 -25.01 -7.21
N SER A 176 35.15 -25.23 -6.84
CA SER A 176 35.50 -25.70 -5.50
C SER A 176 35.51 -24.57 -4.48
N LYS A 177 35.71 -23.33 -4.94
CA LYS A 177 35.77 -22.11 -4.12
C LYS A 177 34.94 -20.99 -4.74
N GLU A 178 34.25 -20.21 -3.89
CA GLU A 178 33.44 -19.04 -4.31
C GLU A 178 34.28 -18.02 -5.09
N GLU A 179 35.54 -17.86 -4.67
CA GLU A 179 36.52 -16.98 -5.29
C GLU A 179 36.79 -17.29 -6.78
N GLU A 180 36.75 -18.56 -7.18
CA GLU A 180 37.00 -18.97 -8.58
C GLU A 180 35.85 -18.50 -9.49
N LEU A 181 34.61 -18.73 -9.07
CA LEU A 181 33.42 -18.25 -9.77
C LEU A 181 33.40 -16.72 -9.84
N ARG A 182 33.71 -16.06 -8.71
CA ARG A 182 33.77 -14.59 -8.60
C ARG A 182 34.76 -13.97 -9.60
N GLN A 183 35.97 -14.52 -9.69
CA GLN A 183 37.02 -14.02 -10.58
C GLN A 183 36.66 -14.13 -12.06
N LEU A 184 35.80 -15.07 -12.44
CA LEU A 184 35.34 -15.23 -13.82
C LEU A 184 34.09 -14.41 -14.12
N LEU A 185 33.15 -14.33 -13.18
CA LEU A 185 31.85 -13.70 -13.40
C LEU A 185 31.90 -12.17 -13.31
N VAL A 186 32.61 -11.62 -12.32
CA VAL A 186 32.67 -10.16 -12.09
C VAL A 186 33.21 -9.38 -13.29
N PRO A 187 34.29 -9.81 -13.97
CA PRO A 187 34.75 -9.12 -15.18
C PRO A 187 33.69 -9.07 -16.29
N LYS A 188 32.91 -10.14 -16.48
CA LYS A 188 31.85 -10.19 -17.51
C LYS A 188 30.72 -9.21 -17.22
N LEU A 189 30.27 -9.17 -15.97
CA LEU A 189 29.26 -8.18 -15.54
C LEU A 189 29.78 -6.76 -15.68
N ARG A 190 31.02 -6.51 -15.26
CA ARG A 190 31.65 -5.20 -15.33
C ARG A 190 31.71 -4.66 -16.76
N ASP A 191 32.14 -5.50 -17.70
CA ASP A 191 32.26 -5.13 -19.11
C ASP A 191 30.87 -4.81 -19.70
N TYR A 192 29.89 -5.68 -19.46
CA TYR A 192 28.51 -5.50 -19.95
C TYR A 192 27.81 -4.26 -19.36
N LEU A 193 28.01 -3.99 -18.07
CA LEU A 193 27.44 -2.86 -17.34
C LEU A 193 28.23 -1.55 -17.54
N SER A 194 29.36 -1.60 -18.25
CA SER A 194 30.27 -0.47 -18.46
C SER A 194 30.66 0.19 -17.13
N VAL A 195 31.22 -0.63 -16.22
CA VAL A 195 31.69 -0.22 -14.90
C VAL A 195 33.22 -0.18 -14.90
N GLY A 196 33.81 0.95 -14.51
CA GLY A 196 35.27 1.09 -14.46
C GLY A 196 35.87 0.50 -13.18
N ASP A 197 36.93 -0.31 -13.30
CA ASP A 197 37.58 -0.95 -12.14
C ASP A 197 38.17 0.07 -11.16
N GLN A 198 38.84 1.10 -11.67
CA GLN A 198 39.51 2.13 -10.86
C GLN A 198 38.61 3.32 -10.51
N HIS A 199 37.48 3.46 -11.20
CA HIS A 199 36.63 4.67 -11.10
C HIS A 199 35.32 4.41 -10.38
N ASP A 200 34.78 3.19 -10.48
CA ASP A 200 33.43 2.87 -10.03
C ASP A 200 33.41 1.75 -8.98
N THR A 201 34.50 0.98 -8.83
CA THR A 201 34.54 -0.19 -7.92
C THR A 201 35.29 0.13 -6.64
N LEU A 202 34.62 -0.02 -5.49
CA LEU A 202 35.28 0.02 -4.18
C LEU A 202 35.68 -1.41 -3.76
N PRO A 203 36.98 -1.74 -3.70
CA PRO A 203 37.40 -3.09 -3.35
C PRO A 203 37.15 -3.42 -1.88
N GLN A 204 37.23 -2.43 -1.00
CA GLN A 204 36.94 -2.56 0.42
C GLN A 204 36.61 -1.21 1.03
N PHE A 205 35.94 -1.19 2.19
CA PHE A 205 35.75 0.02 2.97
C PHE A 205 35.83 -0.24 4.47
N SER A 206 36.36 0.75 5.21
CA SER A 206 36.44 0.69 6.68
C SER A 206 35.09 0.95 7.33
N VAL A 207 34.84 0.29 8.46
CA VAL A 207 33.63 0.50 9.28
C VAL A 207 33.78 1.70 10.22
N ARG A 208 35.01 2.02 10.63
CA ARG A 208 35.34 3.20 11.43
C ARG A 208 36.64 3.80 10.91
N ALA A 209 36.78 5.13 11.00
CA ALA A 209 37.98 5.83 10.53
C ALA A 209 39.27 5.35 11.24
N GLU A 210 39.14 4.91 12.49
CA GLU A 210 40.24 4.49 13.36
C GLU A 210 40.47 2.96 13.37
N ASP A 211 39.58 2.18 12.76
CA ASP A 211 39.65 0.72 12.77
C ASP A 211 40.31 0.19 11.48
N LYS A 212 41.26 -0.75 11.65
CA LYS A 212 41.91 -1.46 10.54
C LYS A 212 41.02 -2.57 9.97
N SER A 213 39.84 -2.80 10.55
CA SER A 213 38.86 -3.74 10.01
C SER A 213 38.25 -3.21 8.70
N HIS A 214 38.59 -3.89 7.61
CA HIS A 214 38.04 -3.61 6.28
C HIS A 214 36.93 -4.61 5.97
N LEU A 215 35.83 -4.11 5.44
CA LEU A 215 34.77 -4.91 4.85
C LEU A 215 35.00 -5.00 3.35
N LYS A 216 34.86 -6.21 2.83
CA LYS A 216 35.08 -6.54 1.42
C LYS A 216 33.87 -7.33 0.92
N PRO A 217 32.86 -6.67 0.31
CA PRO A 217 31.87 -7.39 -0.49
C PRO A 217 32.57 -8.07 -1.67
N ASP A 218 31.94 -9.07 -2.29
CA ASP A 218 32.56 -9.79 -3.41
C ASP A 218 32.75 -8.88 -4.62
N TRP A 219 31.81 -7.95 -4.81
CA TRP A 219 31.94 -6.80 -5.69
C TRP A 219 30.97 -5.70 -5.27
N CYS A 220 31.35 -4.43 -5.41
CA CYS A 220 30.43 -3.31 -5.23
C CYS A 220 30.76 -2.14 -6.13
N VAL A 221 29.72 -1.40 -6.53
CA VAL A 221 29.78 -0.30 -7.48
C VAL A 221 29.29 0.97 -6.80
N VAL A 222 30.06 2.04 -6.91
CA VAL A 222 29.72 3.40 -6.48
C VAL A 222 29.69 4.35 -7.68
N ASP A 223 29.21 5.57 -7.46
CA ASP A 223 29.20 6.62 -8.46
C ASP A 223 30.60 7.22 -8.72
N ASN A 224 31.46 7.26 -7.71
CA ASN A 224 32.84 7.74 -7.82
C ASN A 224 33.73 7.19 -6.70
N VAL A 225 34.81 6.48 -7.02
CA VAL A 225 35.70 5.88 -6.01
C VAL A 225 36.44 6.89 -5.13
N ASN A 226 36.80 8.06 -5.67
CA ASN A 226 37.56 9.07 -4.92
C ASN A 226 36.67 9.85 -3.96
N ARG A 227 35.41 10.06 -4.34
CA ARG A 227 34.44 10.84 -3.57
C ARG A 227 33.04 10.23 -3.73
N PRO A 228 32.79 9.04 -3.16
CA PRO A 228 31.53 8.34 -3.36
C PRO A 228 30.41 9.15 -2.73
N THR A 229 29.32 9.37 -3.47
CA THR A 229 28.08 9.98 -2.97
C THR A 229 26.98 8.94 -2.80
N GLY A 230 27.13 7.76 -3.40
CA GLY A 230 26.17 6.67 -3.30
C GLY A 230 26.78 5.28 -3.52
N LEU A 231 26.08 4.27 -3.02
CA LEU A 231 26.31 2.87 -3.34
C LEU A 231 25.25 2.42 -4.34
N LEU A 232 25.68 1.93 -5.50
CA LEU A 232 24.80 1.62 -6.64
C LEU A 232 24.48 0.13 -6.74
N VAL A 233 25.49 -0.73 -6.60
CA VAL A 233 25.37 -2.18 -6.71
C VAL A 233 26.21 -2.84 -5.62
N ILE A 234 25.68 -3.89 -5.02
CA ILE A 234 26.43 -4.89 -4.25
C ILE A 234 26.22 -6.24 -4.93
N LEU A 235 27.26 -7.06 -4.97
CA LEU A 235 27.17 -8.43 -5.41
C LEU A 235 27.77 -9.36 -4.35
N GLU A 236 27.04 -10.42 -4.01
CA GLU A 236 27.49 -11.47 -3.09
C GLU A 236 27.34 -12.86 -3.70
N PHE A 237 28.39 -13.69 -3.57
CA PHE A 237 28.45 -15.07 -4.03
C PHE A 237 28.26 -16.05 -2.88
N LYS A 238 27.61 -17.17 -3.21
CA LYS A 238 27.61 -18.40 -2.43
C LYS A 238 27.69 -19.59 -3.36
N ASN A 239 28.55 -20.56 -3.08
CA ASN A 239 28.62 -21.78 -3.90
C ASN A 239 27.38 -22.68 -3.72
N GLY A 240 26.66 -22.51 -2.62
CA GLY A 240 25.44 -23.24 -2.29
C GLY A 240 24.84 -22.74 -0.97
N LEU A 241 23.78 -23.41 -0.52
CA LEU A 241 22.98 -22.97 0.64
C LEU A 241 23.69 -23.09 2.01
N THR A 242 24.86 -23.72 2.06
CA THR A 242 25.62 -23.95 3.30
C THR A 242 26.49 -22.76 3.72
N GLY A 243 26.74 -21.81 2.81
CA GLY A 243 27.64 -20.67 3.04
C GLY A 243 27.01 -19.43 3.68
N GLY A 244 25.75 -19.51 4.12
CA GLY A 244 24.96 -18.37 4.58
C GLY A 244 24.08 -17.76 3.49
N ASP A 245 23.29 -16.76 3.85
CA ASP A 245 22.31 -16.12 2.96
C ASP A 245 22.92 -14.89 2.27
N PRO A 246 23.09 -14.88 0.94
CA PRO A 246 23.66 -13.74 0.21
C PRO A 246 22.81 -12.46 0.36
N SER A 247 21.49 -12.58 0.58
CA SER A 247 20.62 -11.42 0.82
C SER A 247 20.95 -10.72 2.14
N LEU A 248 21.18 -11.50 3.20
CA LEU A 248 21.51 -10.96 4.53
C LEU A 248 22.93 -10.39 4.55
N GLN A 249 23.87 -11.05 3.89
CA GLN A 249 25.24 -10.57 3.75
C GLN A 249 25.28 -9.25 2.95
N GLY A 250 24.56 -9.17 1.82
CA GLY A 250 24.41 -7.94 1.04
C GLY A 250 23.77 -6.80 1.82
N PHE A 251 22.69 -7.08 2.57
CA PHE A 251 22.10 -6.13 3.53
C PHE A 251 23.13 -5.64 4.56
N GLY A 252 23.96 -6.56 5.08
CA GLY A 252 25.03 -6.23 6.03
C GLY A 252 26.06 -5.26 5.46
N TYR A 253 26.49 -5.45 4.21
CA TYR A 253 27.42 -4.52 3.56
C TYR A 253 26.77 -3.18 3.27
N TYR A 254 25.54 -3.16 2.77
CA TYR A 254 24.79 -1.94 2.52
C TYR A 254 24.58 -1.11 3.80
N SER A 255 24.12 -1.76 4.88
CA SER A 255 23.89 -1.10 6.17
C SER A 255 25.18 -0.54 6.76
N LYS A 256 26.27 -1.31 6.77
CA LYS A 256 27.57 -0.86 7.28
C LYS A 256 28.19 0.22 6.41
N PHE A 257 28.01 0.19 5.09
CA PHE A 257 28.46 1.25 4.20
C PHE A 257 27.90 2.59 4.65
N TRP A 258 26.57 2.69 4.73
CA TRP A 258 25.90 3.94 5.11
C TRP A 258 26.14 4.31 6.58
N ALA A 259 25.88 3.39 7.52
CA ALA A 259 25.93 3.71 8.95
C ALA A 259 27.32 4.18 9.40
N SER A 260 28.41 3.57 8.89
CA SER A 260 29.79 3.99 9.21
C SER A 260 30.11 5.41 8.78
N ARG A 261 29.58 5.84 7.65
CA ARG A 261 29.82 7.16 7.08
C ARG A 261 28.97 8.21 7.76
N LEU A 262 27.77 7.85 8.22
CA LEU A 262 26.84 8.77 8.90
C LEU A 262 27.32 9.17 10.31
N VAL A 263 28.01 8.27 11.02
CA VAL A 263 28.56 8.56 12.36
C VAL A 263 29.91 9.29 12.32
N ASP A 264 30.52 9.43 11.15
CA ASP A 264 31.77 10.16 10.98
C ASP A 264 31.56 11.67 11.11
N THR A 265 32.27 12.29 12.04
CA THR A 265 32.19 13.73 12.34
C THR A 265 33.33 14.55 11.73
N THR A 266 34.24 13.92 10.97
CA THR A 266 35.44 14.57 10.41
C THR A 266 35.12 15.46 9.20
N GLY A 267 33.90 15.38 8.68
CA GLY A 267 33.44 16.09 7.47
C GLY A 267 33.85 15.40 6.16
N LYS A 268 34.64 14.33 6.22
CA LYS A 268 35.11 13.55 5.06
C LYS A 268 33.98 13.02 4.18
N TYR A 269 32.84 12.68 4.78
CA TYR A 269 31.68 12.08 4.09
C TYR A 269 30.49 13.03 3.97
N SER A 270 30.75 14.35 3.91
CA SER A 270 29.70 15.37 3.80
C SER A 270 28.75 15.19 2.61
N ASP A 271 29.24 14.75 1.45
CA ASP A 271 28.35 14.48 0.31
C ASP A 271 27.45 13.27 0.54
N LEU A 272 27.95 12.22 1.20
CA LEU A 272 27.15 11.06 1.58
C LEU A 272 26.10 11.43 2.61
N HIS A 273 26.42 12.32 3.56
CA HIS A 273 25.42 12.86 4.49
C HIS A 273 24.32 13.60 3.72
N ASN A 274 24.70 14.41 2.72
CA ASN A 274 23.75 15.12 1.87
C ASN A 274 22.89 14.14 1.05
N ALA A 275 23.50 13.13 0.43
CA ALA A 275 22.80 12.09 -0.32
C ALA A 275 21.85 11.30 0.56
N PHE A 276 22.28 10.92 1.76
CA PHE A 276 21.43 10.25 2.75
C PHE A 276 20.24 11.13 3.10
N ARG A 277 20.44 12.41 3.45
CA ARG A 277 19.35 13.29 3.87
C ARG A 277 18.29 13.52 2.78
N ARG A 278 18.64 13.36 1.50
CA ARG A 278 17.79 13.71 0.35
C ARG A 278 17.25 12.54 -0.45
N THR A 279 17.83 11.36 -0.30
CA THR A 279 17.47 10.18 -1.11
C THR A 279 17.11 9.01 -0.22
N CYS A 280 16.40 8.03 -0.78
CA CYS A 280 16.21 6.74 -0.13
C CYS A 280 17.46 5.83 -0.23
N CYS A 281 18.64 6.36 -0.56
CA CYS A 281 19.87 5.60 -0.73
C CYS A 281 19.71 4.36 -1.64
N PRO A 282 19.04 4.47 -2.80
CA PRO A 282 18.68 3.29 -3.59
C PRO A 282 19.92 2.55 -4.11
N ALA A 283 19.90 1.22 -4.03
CA ALA A 283 20.94 0.33 -4.56
C ALA A 283 20.34 -0.98 -5.08
N LEU A 284 21.06 -1.66 -5.97
CA LEU A 284 20.77 -3.04 -6.38
C LEU A 284 21.64 -4.01 -5.59
N LEU A 285 21.08 -5.18 -5.27
CA LEU A 285 21.80 -6.32 -4.76
C LEU A 285 21.70 -7.45 -5.79
N ILE A 286 22.85 -7.90 -6.28
CA ILE A 286 22.96 -9.08 -7.16
C ILE A 286 23.44 -10.24 -6.29
N GLU A 287 22.67 -11.32 -6.27
CA GLU A 287 22.92 -12.46 -5.41
C GLU A 287 23.19 -13.65 -6.31
N VAL A 288 24.37 -14.27 -6.16
CA VAL A 288 24.74 -15.47 -6.92
C VAL A 288 24.81 -16.64 -5.97
N LEU A 289 23.99 -17.66 -6.22
CA LEU A 289 23.92 -18.91 -5.45
C LEU A 289 24.20 -20.09 -6.39
N GLY A 290 25.46 -20.49 -6.48
CA GLY A 290 25.93 -21.46 -7.46
C GLY A 290 25.58 -20.98 -8.88
N PRO A 291 24.81 -21.74 -9.66
CA PRO A 291 24.38 -21.34 -11.00
C PRO A 291 23.11 -20.46 -10.98
N LEU A 292 22.65 -19.96 -9.84
CA LEU A 292 21.44 -19.15 -9.73
C LEU A 292 21.78 -17.69 -9.49
N LEU A 293 21.02 -16.78 -10.10
CA LEU A 293 21.16 -15.33 -9.92
C LEU A 293 19.83 -14.70 -9.50
N ARG A 294 19.86 -13.83 -8.50
CA ARG A 294 18.72 -12.98 -8.12
C ARG A 294 19.13 -11.52 -8.11
N VAL A 295 18.21 -10.65 -8.50
CA VAL A 295 18.34 -9.19 -8.35
C VAL A 295 17.32 -8.71 -7.33
N SER A 296 17.79 -7.98 -6.33
CA SER A 296 17.00 -7.39 -5.24
C SER A 296 17.22 -5.88 -5.18
N SER A 297 16.22 -5.13 -4.71
CA SER A 297 16.36 -3.71 -4.41
C SER A 297 16.74 -3.50 -2.95
N LEU A 298 17.51 -2.46 -2.68
CA LEU A 298 17.83 -1.94 -1.34
C LEU A 298 17.49 -0.44 -1.28
N ALA A 299 16.81 -0.02 -0.23
CA ALA A 299 16.54 1.39 0.04
C ALA A 299 16.45 1.65 1.55
N TRP A 300 16.71 2.89 1.99
CA TRP A 300 16.58 3.34 3.36
C TRP A 300 15.42 4.36 3.48
N LEU A 301 14.32 3.90 4.09
CA LEU A 301 13.06 4.62 4.25
C LEU A 301 12.61 4.56 5.71
N GLY A 302 13.33 5.27 6.58
CA GLY A 302 13.27 5.08 8.04
C GLY A 302 14.00 3.79 8.46
N ARG A 303 13.59 2.66 7.90
CA ARG A 303 14.28 1.36 7.97
C ARG A 303 14.80 0.94 6.59
N ILE A 304 15.75 0.03 6.57
CA ILE A 304 16.23 -0.55 5.32
C ILE A 304 15.19 -1.55 4.82
N VAL A 305 14.82 -1.39 3.55
CA VAL A 305 13.92 -2.27 2.81
C VAL A 305 14.75 -3.08 1.81
N LEU A 306 14.59 -4.40 1.84
CA LEU A 306 15.15 -5.34 0.87
C LEU A 306 14.01 -6.05 0.18
N TYR A 307 13.94 -5.98 -1.15
CA TYR A 307 12.89 -6.66 -1.92
C TYR A 307 13.49 -7.49 -3.06
N PRO A 308 13.21 -8.80 -3.14
CA PRO A 308 13.62 -9.62 -4.27
C PRO A 308 12.79 -9.27 -5.51
N MET A 309 13.41 -8.66 -6.52
CA MET A 309 12.73 -8.22 -7.74
C MET A 309 12.67 -9.30 -8.81
N THR A 310 13.53 -10.31 -8.72
CA THR A 310 13.46 -11.54 -9.54
C THR A 310 13.34 -12.77 -8.65
N PRO A 311 12.81 -13.90 -9.16
CA PRO A 311 13.14 -15.20 -8.60
C PRO A 311 14.64 -15.50 -8.76
N LEU A 312 15.08 -16.66 -8.27
CA LEU A 312 16.40 -17.20 -8.61
C LEU A 312 16.39 -17.66 -10.08
N LEU A 313 16.94 -16.82 -10.95
CA LEU A 313 17.08 -17.08 -12.37
C LEU A 313 18.21 -18.08 -12.61
N ASN A 314 17.98 -19.03 -13.49
CA ASN A 314 18.98 -20.04 -13.82
C ASN A 314 20.02 -19.46 -14.79
N MET A 315 21.30 -19.57 -14.44
CA MET A 315 22.42 -19.28 -15.31
C MET A 315 22.94 -20.55 -16.00
N LEU A 316 22.28 -21.71 -15.92
CA LEU A 316 22.62 -22.82 -16.80
C LEU A 316 22.05 -22.58 -18.19
N TRP A 317 22.83 -22.92 -19.22
CA TRP A 317 22.34 -22.89 -20.59
C TRP A 317 21.36 -24.05 -20.79
N LEU A 318 20.08 -23.73 -20.87
CA LEU A 318 19.00 -24.70 -21.10
C LEU A 318 18.46 -24.61 -22.54
N GLU A 319 19.33 -24.31 -23.51
CA GLU A 319 18.98 -24.19 -24.94
C GLU A 319 17.82 -23.18 -25.16
N ASP A 320 16.72 -23.60 -25.80
CA ASP A 320 15.56 -22.75 -26.13
C ASP A 320 14.69 -22.39 -24.91
N ASP A 321 15.19 -22.54 -23.68
CA ASP A 321 14.43 -22.27 -22.47
C ASP A 321 14.16 -20.76 -22.30
N PRO A 322 12.88 -20.36 -22.07
CA PRO A 322 12.49 -18.99 -21.74
C PRO A 322 13.28 -18.34 -20.60
N GLN A 323 13.94 -19.12 -19.73
CA GLN A 323 14.77 -18.64 -18.63
C GLN A 323 16.02 -17.89 -19.09
N VAL A 324 16.64 -18.25 -20.22
CA VAL A 324 17.79 -17.49 -20.75
C VAL A 324 17.35 -16.10 -21.20
N LEU A 325 16.16 -16.02 -21.82
CA LEU A 325 15.53 -14.75 -22.17
C LEU A 325 15.23 -13.90 -20.92
N GLN A 326 14.70 -14.50 -19.86
CA GLN A 326 14.47 -13.82 -18.58
C GLN A 326 15.77 -13.32 -17.95
N LEU A 327 16.85 -14.11 -18.01
CA LEU A 327 18.18 -13.70 -17.53
C LEU A 327 18.68 -12.48 -18.32
N ALA A 328 18.61 -12.51 -19.65
CA ALA A 328 18.99 -11.36 -20.49
C ALA A 328 18.17 -10.11 -20.16
N CYS A 329 16.86 -10.27 -19.93
CA CYS A 329 15.99 -9.15 -19.53
C CYS A 329 16.33 -8.60 -18.15
N ALA A 330 16.68 -9.47 -17.20
CA ALA A 330 17.15 -9.06 -15.88
C ALA A 330 18.47 -8.28 -15.98
N LEU A 331 19.44 -8.76 -16.78
CA LEU A 331 20.69 -8.05 -17.03
C LEU A 331 20.45 -6.68 -17.67
N ARG A 332 19.57 -6.60 -18.67
CA ARG A 332 19.16 -5.33 -19.26
C ARG A 332 18.52 -4.40 -18.23
N GLY A 333 17.63 -4.94 -17.39
CA GLY A 333 17.03 -4.23 -16.26
C GLY A 333 18.08 -3.67 -15.31
N VAL A 334 19.11 -4.46 -14.93
CA VAL A 334 20.23 -4.00 -14.09
C VAL A 334 20.95 -2.83 -14.76
N LYS A 335 21.31 -2.96 -16.05
CA LYS A 335 22.02 -1.92 -16.81
C LYS A 335 21.27 -0.59 -16.84
N GLU A 336 19.97 -0.65 -17.09
CA GLU A 336 19.11 0.55 -17.17
C GLU A 336 18.84 1.17 -15.80
N SER A 337 18.68 0.32 -14.79
CA SER A 337 18.52 0.77 -13.41
C SER A 337 19.79 1.43 -12.89
N LEU A 338 20.97 0.86 -13.18
CA LEU A 338 22.26 1.42 -12.82
C LEU A 338 22.45 2.82 -13.41
N ARG A 339 22.03 3.04 -14.66
CA ARG A 339 22.01 4.38 -15.26
C ARG A 339 21.12 5.35 -14.46
N CYS A 340 19.89 4.96 -14.15
CA CYS A 340 18.98 5.78 -13.34
C CYS A 340 19.54 6.08 -11.94
N LEU A 341 20.25 5.13 -11.32
CA LEU A 341 20.90 5.35 -10.02
C LEU A 341 22.08 6.31 -10.14
N ARG A 342 22.93 6.18 -11.17
CA ARG A 342 24.02 7.14 -11.43
C ARG A 342 23.48 8.57 -11.60
N ASP A 343 22.38 8.73 -12.33
CA ASP A 343 21.73 10.04 -12.52
C ASP A 343 21.18 10.60 -11.20
N CYS A 344 20.58 9.75 -10.37
CA CYS A 344 20.06 10.12 -9.04
C CYS A 344 21.16 10.71 -8.14
N TYR A 345 22.31 10.05 -8.04
CA TYR A 345 23.40 10.50 -7.18
C TYR A 345 24.20 11.66 -7.79
N SER A 346 24.51 11.63 -9.09
CA SER A 346 25.24 12.72 -9.76
C SER A 346 24.43 14.02 -9.84
N GLY A 347 23.10 13.95 -9.83
CA GLY A 347 22.20 15.10 -9.79
C GLY A 347 22.16 15.84 -8.45
N LEU A 348 22.78 15.29 -7.39
CA LEU A 348 22.79 15.91 -6.06
C LEU A 348 23.74 17.11 -6.01
N ARG A 349 23.24 18.29 -6.37
CA ARG A 349 23.97 19.53 -6.14
C ARG A 349 24.21 19.75 -4.63
N PRO A 350 25.39 20.25 -4.22
CA PRO A 350 25.61 20.70 -2.85
C PRO A 350 24.57 21.77 -2.50
N PRO A 351 23.85 21.65 -1.38
CA PRO A 351 22.86 22.64 -1.02
C PRO A 351 23.55 23.94 -0.60
N ALA A 352 22.89 25.09 -0.82
CA ALA A 352 23.41 26.39 -0.41
C ALA A 352 23.59 26.50 1.12
N ALA A 353 22.80 25.73 1.88
CA ALA A 353 22.98 25.51 3.31
C ALA A 353 22.87 24.01 3.62
N PRO A 354 23.70 23.45 4.51
CA PRO A 354 23.61 22.04 4.89
C PRO A 354 22.23 21.72 5.48
N LEU A 355 21.52 20.75 4.89
CA LEU A 355 20.32 20.18 5.51
C LEU A 355 20.71 19.60 6.87
N GLN A 356 20.09 20.06 7.96
CA GLN A 356 20.40 19.55 9.30
C GLN A 356 19.76 18.18 9.57
N ALA A 357 18.57 17.95 8.99
CA ALA A 357 17.79 16.72 9.13
C ALA A 357 17.55 16.04 7.77
N ARG A 358 17.16 14.77 7.81
CA ARG A 358 16.68 14.02 6.64
C ARG A 358 15.27 14.51 6.27
N LEU A 359 14.91 14.43 4.99
CA LEU A 359 13.56 14.80 4.56
C LEU A 359 12.51 13.90 5.25
N SER A 360 11.50 14.50 5.87
CA SER A 360 10.48 13.80 6.67
C SER A 360 9.77 12.70 5.88
N GLY A 361 9.48 12.92 4.60
CA GLY A 361 8.86 11.91 3.75
C GLY A 361 9.71 10.64 3.55
N LEU A 362 11.04 10.73 3.67
CA LEU A 362 11.92 9.55 3.67
C LEU A 362 11.89 8.82 5.01
N GLU A 363 11.80 9.54 6.13
CA GLU A 363 11.72 8.96 7.47
C GLU A 363 10.37 8.27 7.69
N ALA A 364 9.28 8.87 7.19
CA ALA A 364 7.94 8.29 7.20
C ALA A 364 7.76 7.15 6.18
N GLY A 365 8.77 6.84 5.37
CA GLY A 365 8.72 5.78 4.36
C GLY A 365 7.69 6.00 3.26
N LEU A 366 7.45 7.26 2.88
CA LEU A 366 6.48 7.61 1.84
C LEU A 366 6.98 7.21 0.43
N PRO A 367 6.07 6.75 -0.45
CA PRO A 367 6.31 6.59 -1.87
C PRO A 367 6.92 7.83 -2.54
N TYR A 368 7.86 7.65 -3.46
CA TYR A 368 8.56 8.75 -4.10
C TYR A 368 7.68 9.82 -4.75
N PRO A 369 6.57 9.48 -5.45
CA PRO A 369 5.74 10.50 -6.08
C PRO A 369 5.09 11.42 -5.04
N LEU A 370 4.84 10.92 -3.82
CA LEU A 370 4.21 11.69 -2.76
C LEU A 370 5.19 12.68 -2.12
N ARG A 371 6.45 12.26 -1.94
CA ARG A 371 7.51 13.05 -1.30
C ARG A 371 7.84 14.34 -2.05
N GLU A 372 7.67 14.33 -3.37
CA GLU A 372 8.10 15.40 -4.26
C GLU A 372 6.98 16.40 -4.57
N ARG A 373 5.71 15.97 -4.46
CA ARG A 373 4.55 16.71 -4.97
C ARG A 373 3.64 17.29 -3.90
N TYR A 374 3.66 16.71 -2.70
CA TYR A 374 2.68 17.02 -1.66
C TYR A 374 3.32 17.33 -0.33
N VAL A 375 2.57 18.05 0.50
CA VAL A 375 2.84 18.29 1.92
C VAL A 375 1.73 17.67 2.77
N ASP A 376 1.96 17.51 4.07
CA ASP A 376 1.01 16.95 5.03
C ASP A 376 0.37 15.63 4.56
N VAL A 377 1.24 14.68 4.16
CA VAL A 377 0.82 13.37 3.65
C VAL A 377 0.54 12.42 4.79
N GLU A 378 -0.67 11.89 4.84
CA GLU A 378 -1.14 10.93 5.83
C GLU A 378 -1.74 9.71 5.12
N GLN A 379 -1.35 8.50 5.55
CA GLN A 379 -1.94 7.27 5.03
C GLN A 379 -3.35 7.09 5.61
N VAL A 380 -4.36 6.92 4.76
CA VAL A 380 -5.77 6.82 5.18
C VAL A 380 -6.01 5.57 6.03
N GLN A 381 -5.38 4.46 5.64
CA GLN A 381 -5.44 3.20 6.38
C GLN A 381 -4.10 2.48 6.29
N ALA A 382 -3.58 2.03 7.43
CA ALA A 382 -2.32 1.29 7.50
C ALA A 382 -2.35 0.08 6.56
N GLY A 383 -1.29 -0.06 5.74
CA GLY A 383 -1.16 -1.14 4.76
C GLY A 383 -1.86 -0.91 3.42
N THR A 384 -2.59 0.21 3.24
CA THR A 384 -3.18 0.59 1.95
C THR A 384 -2.32 1.61 1.23
N LEU A 385 -2.37 1.65 -0.10
CA LEU A 385 -1.68 2.68 -0.90
C LEU A 385 -2.61 3.88 -1.20
N LEU A 386 -3.36 4.32 -0.18
CA LEU A 386 -4.28 5.46 -0.23
C LEU A 386 -3.87 6.50 0.82
N TYR A 387 -3.73 7.75 0.38
CA TYR A 387 -3.19 8.83 1.17
C TYR A 387 -4.10 10.06 1.10
N LYS A 388 -4.23 10.76 2.21
CA LYS A 388 -4.66 12.15 2.25
C LYS A 388 -3.41 13.01 2.10
N ALA A 389 -3.46 14.03 1.25
CA ALA A 389 -2.33 14.90 1.00
C ALA A 389 -2.78 16.34 0.72
N THR A 390 -1.88 17.30 0.90
CA THR A 390 -2.13 18.72 0.61
C THR A 390 -1.23 19.16 -0.53
N ARG A 391 -1.83 19.75 -1.58
CA ARG A 391 -1.08 20.36 -2.69
C ARG A 391 -0.38 21.64 -2.22
N ALA A 392 0.60 22.10 -3.01
CA ALA A 392 1.29 23.37 -2.74
C ALA A 392 0.35 24.60 -2.66
N ASN A 393 -0.82 24.54 -3.29
CA ASN A 393 -1.84 25.60 -3.24
C ASN A 393 -2.82 25.48 -2.04
N GLY A 394 -2.59 24.53 -1.12
CA GLY A 394 -3.41 24.32 0.08
C GLY A 394 -4.65 23.44 -0.12
N VAL A 395 -4.91 22.94 -1.34
CA VAL A 395 -6.04 22.05 -1.60
C VAL A 395 -5.73 20.64 -1.09
N GLN A 396 -6.65 20.08 -0.29
CA GLN A 396 -6.57 18.69 0.16
C GLN A 396 -7.11 17.73 -0.90
N VAL A 397 -6.39 16.63 -1.11
CA VAL A 397 -6.70 15.60 -2.11
C VAL A 397 -6.52 14.21 -1.51
N ALA A 398 -7.18 13.23 -2.12
CA ALA A 398 -6.87 11.82 -1.94
C ALA A 398 -5.93 11.37 -3.07
N VAL A 399 -4.85 10.67 -2.72
CA VAL A 399 -3.91 10.11 -3.69
C VAL A 399 -3.85 8.59 -3.51
N LYS A 400 -4.17 7.85 -4.56
CA LYS A 400 -4.07 6.39 -4.61
C LYS A 400 -2.91 5.98 -5.52
N LEU A 401 -2.16 4.97 -5.10
CA LEU A 401 -1.18 4.29 -5.94
C LEU A 401 -1.66 2.87 -6.20
N SER A 402 -1.96 2.54 -7.45
CA SER A 402 -2.52 1.23 -7.82
C SER A 402 -1.86 0.66 -9.06
N ARG A 403 -1.80 -0.67 -9.18
CA ARG A 403 -1.35 -1.33 -10.42
C ARG A 403 -2.47 -1.56 -11.42
N HIS A 404 -3.68 -1.77 -10.92
CA HIS A 404 -4.87 -2.00 -11.71
C HIS A 404 -5.85 -0.91 -11.34
N TYR A 405 -6.21 -0.06 -12.30
CA TYR A 405 -7.17 1.02 -12.10
C TYR A 405 -7.80 1.38 -13.43
N CYS A 406 -9.13 1.39 -13.50
CA CYS A 406 -9.82 1.84 -14.71
C CYS A 406 -10.10 3.34 -14.63
N VAL A 407 -9.15 4.14 -15.10
CA VAL A 407 -9.25 5.61 -15.16
C VAL A 407 -10.50 6.05 -15.92
N GLU A 408 -10.81 5.39 -17.03
CA GLU A 408 -11.96 5.75 -17.86
C GLU A 408 -13.30 5.49 -17.15
N ALA A 409 -13.45 4.33 -16.49
CA ALA A 409 -14.64 4.05 -15.69
C ALA A 409 -14.81 5.10 -14.59
N HIS A 410 -13.75 5.41 -13.85
CA HIS A 410 -13.79 6.45 -12.82
C HIS A 410 -14.22 7.81 -13.38
N GLN A 411 -13.61 8.27 -14.48
CA GLN A 411 -13.97 9.53 -15.11
C GLN A 411 -15.44 9.58 -15.56
N LYS A 412 -15.93 8.52 -16.19
CA LYS A 412 -17.33 8.44 -16.64
C LYS A 412 -18.31 8.46 -15.46
N TRP A 413 -18.00 7.73 -14.39
CA TRP A 413 -18.83 7.70 -13.18
C TRP A 413 -18.78 9.03 -12.42
N ALA A 414 -17.61 9.70 -12.37
CA ALA A 414 -17.46 11.03 -11.81
C ALA A 414 -18.24 12.09 -12.61
N GLY A 415 -18.28 11.98 -13.94
CA GLY A 415 -19.11 12.82 -14.81
C GLY A 415 -20.61 12.72 -14.51
N LEU A 416 -21.07 11.57 -14.00
CA LEU A 416 -22.44 11.34 -13.51
C LEU A 416 -22.64 11.78 -12.06
N LYS A 417 -21.62 12.35 -11.40
CA LYS A 417 -21.58 12.66 -9.96
C LYS A 417 -21.80 11.43 -9.08
N LEU A 418 -21.34 10.26 -9.55
CA LEU A 418 -21.42 8.99 -8.85
C LEU A 418 -20.06 8.50 -8.36
N ALA A 419 -18.99 9.25 -8.57
CA ALA A 419 -17.66 8.97 -8.06
C ALA A 419 -16.96 10.30 -7.72
N PRO A 420 -15.89 10.29 -6.90
CA PRO A 420 -15.12 11.50 -6.62
C PRO A 420 -14.53 12.05 -7.91
N ALA A 421 -14.38 13.37 -8.03
CA ALA A 421 -13.69 13.93 -9.19
C ALA A 421 -12.25 13.39 -9.29
N LEU A 422 -11.84 12.91 -10.47
CA LEU A 422 -10.47 12.50 -10.75
C LEU A 422 -9.72 13.70 -11.36
N TYR A 423 -8.69 14.17 -10.68
CA TYR A 423 -7.90 15.34 -11.09
C TYR A 423 -6.72 14.96 -11.98
N GLU A 424 -6.02 13.88 -11.63
CA GLU A 424 -4.83 13.43 -12.34
C GLU A 424 -4.75 11.90 -12.32
N ALA A 425 -4.27 11.33 -13.42
CA ALA A 425 -3.87 9.94 -13.53
C ALA A 425 -2.55 9.87 -14.29
N GLU A 426 -1.48 9.43 -13.61
CA GLU A 426 -0.14 9.32 -14.19
C GLU A 426 0.37 7.89 -14.12
N GLN A 427 0.93 7.40 -15.22
CA GLN A 427 1.64 6.12 -15.25
C GLN A 427 3.05 6.26 -14.70
N LEU A 428 3.37 5.42 -13.71
CA LEU A 428 4.67 5.33 -13.07
C LEU A 428 5.42 4.08 -13.56
N PRO A 429 6.77 4.10 -13.55
CA PRO A 429 7.57 2.92 -13.87
C PRO A 429 7.21 1.69 -13.02
N GLY A 430 7.25 0.51 -13.64
CA GLY A 430 6.95 -0.78 -13.01
C GLY A 430 5.45 -1.05 -12.79
N GLY A 431 4.60 -0.40 -13.60
CA GLY A 431 3.17 -0.70 -13.75
C GLY A 431 2.26 -0.11 -12.69
N TYR A 432 2.72 0.85 -11.88
CA TYR A 432 1.85 1.60 -10.97
C TYR A 432 1.29 2.83 -11.66
N GLN A 433 0.13 3.29 -11.21
CA GLN A 433 -0.43 4.58 -11.55
C GLN A 433 -0.58 5.41 -10.28
N LEU A 434 -0.34 6.72 -10.38
CA LEU A 434 -0.74 7.71 -9.39
C LEU A 434 -2.08 8.30 -9.78
N LEU A 435 -3.06 8.21 -8.89
CA LEU A 435 -4.41 8.72 -9.09
C LEU A 435 -4.65 9.79 -8.03
N GLU A 436 -4.77 11.04 -8.45
CA GLU A 436 -5.13 12.15 -7.58
C GLU A 436 -6.61 12.46 -7.77
N MET A 437 -7.39 12.43 -6.68
CA MET A 437 -8.84 12.60 -6.72
C MET A 437 -9.37 13.45 -5.56
N GLU A 438 -10.63 13.83 -5.68
CA GLU A 438 -11.37 14.55 -4.64
C GLU A 438 -11.30 13.80 -3.30
N LEU A 439 -10.90 14.52 -2.26
CA LEU A 439 -11.03 14.05 -0.90
C LEU A 439 -12.46 14.28 -0.43
N LEU A 440 -13.22 13.20 -0.26
CA LEU A 440 -14.59 13.29 0.27
C LEU A 440 -14.58 13.86 1.68
N GLY A 441 -15.26 15.00 1.86
CA GLY A 441 -15.26 15.76 3.12
C GLY A 441 -16.18 15.21 4.21
N GLU A 442 -16.47 16.04 5.20
CA GLU A 442 -17.31 15.67 6.35
C GLU A 442 -18.71 15.21 5.93
N GLY A 443 -19.23 14.20 6.64
CA GLY A 443 -20.57 13.63 6.43
C GLY A 443 -20.63 12.43 5.48
N TRP A 444 -19.57 12.15 4.73
CA TRP A 444 -19.44 10.90 4.00
C TRP A 444 -19.00 9.77 4.94
N GLN A 445 -19.66 8.60 4.82
CA GLN A 445 -19.27 7.36 5.48
C GLN A 445 -19.54 6.19 4.54
N SER A 446 -18.93 5.02 4.75
CA SER A 446 -19.27 3.85 3.93
C SER A 446 -20.68 3.36 4.21
N LEU A 447 -21.34 2.82 3.17
CA LEU A 447 -22.68 2.23 3.28
C LEU A 447 -22.68 1.08 4.29
N ASP A 448 -21.61 0.28 4.33
CA ASP A 448 -21.43 -0.78 5.33
C ASP A 448 -21.44 -0.22 6.77
N ALA A 449 -20.70 0.88 7.01
CA ALA A 449 -20.66 1.50 8.33
C ALA A 449 -22.05 2.04 8.75
N LEU A 450 -22.76 2.71 7.83
CA LEU A 450 -24.11 3.20 8.08
C LEU A 450 -25.08 2.05 8.40
N ALA A 451 -25.05 0.97 7.60
CA ALA A 451 -25.96 -0.16 7.75
C ALA A 451 -25.79 -0.92 9.08
N ARG A 452 -24.59 -0.87 9.67
CA ARG A 452 -24.32 -1.45 11.00
C ARG A 452 -24.92 -0.64 12.15
N VAL A 453 -25.02 0.69 12.01
CA VAL A 453 -25.45 1.59 13.09
C VAL A 453 -26.91 2.01 12.98
N ASP A 454 -27.46 2.11 11.76
CA ASP A 454 -28.84 2.50 11.50
C ASP A 454 -29.38 1.65 10.34
N VAL A 455 -30.06 0.56 10.68
CA VAL A 455 -30.57 -0.41 9.71
C VAL A 455 -31.59 0.22 8.74
N ALA A 456 -32.43 1.15 9.22
CA ALA A 456 -33.45 1.78 8.39
C ALA A 456 -32.82 2.76 7.39
N ALA A 457 -31.87 3.58 7.85
CA ALA A 457 -31.09 4.45 6.99
C ALA A 457 -30.22 3.64 6.02
N GLY A 458 -29.60 2.56 6.50
CA GLY A 458 -28.81 1.64 5.69
C GLY A 458 -29.62 1.01 4.55
N ASN A 459 -30.84 0.54 4.83
CA ASN A 459 -31.74 0.02 3.79
C ASN A 459 -32.14 1.10 2.78
N SER A 460 -32.39 2.33 3.24
CA SER A 460 -32.72 3.46 2.36
C SER A 460 -31.53 3.86 1.48
N ALA A 461 -30.33 3.91 2.05
CA ALA A 461 -29.09 4.20 1.34
C ALA A 461 -28.72 3.07 0.37
N MET A 462 -29.00 1.81 0.70
CA MET A 462 -28.84 0.65 -0.18
C MET A 462 -29.73 0.75 -1.42
N ALA A 463 -31.01 1.12 -1.24
CA ALA A 463 -31.92 1.33 -2.36
C ALA A 463 -31.45 2.48 -3.27
N ALA A 464 -30.97 3.58 -2.68
CA ALA A 464 -30.38 4.69 -3.42
C ALA A 464 -29.09 4.28 -4.16
N ALA A 465 -28.24 3.44 -3.53
CA ALA A 465 -27.03 2.91 -4.13
C ALA A 465 -27.33 2.00 -5.33
N LEU A 466 -28.36 1.15 -5.25
CA LEU A 466 -28.78 0.31 -6.38
C LEU A 466 -29.27 1.15 -7.56
N GLN A 467 -30.08 2.19 -7.30
CA GLN A 467 -30.50 3.12 -8.36
C GLN A 467 -29.31 3.87 -8.97
N ALA A 468 -28.35 4.30 -8.13
CA ALA A 468 -27.14 4.96 -8.60
C ALA A 468 -26.29 4.02 -9.47
N LEU A 469 -26.13 2.75 -9.07
CA LEU A 469 -25.41 1.72 -9.82
C LEU A 469 -26.06 1.49 -11.19
N GLN A 470 -27.38 1.32 -11.22
CA GLN A 470 -28.13 1.14 -12.47
C GLN A 470 -27.98 2.35 -13.41
N ARG A 471 -27.99 3.57 -12.88
CA ARG A 471 -27.69 4.78 -13.67
C ARG A 471 -26.26 4.78 -14.20
N ALA A 472 -25.29 4.34 -13.40
CA ALA A 472 -23.90 4.22 -13.86
C ALA A 472 -23.81 3.23 -15.03
N HIS A 473 -24.35 2.02 -14.90
CA HIS A 473 -24.36 1.03 -15.99
C HIS A 473 -25.13 1.51 -17.23
N ALA A 474 -26.16 2.33 -17.07
CA ALA A 474 -26.96 2.85 -18.18
C ALA A 474 -26.30 3.99 -18.96
N HIS A 475 -25.39 4.75 -18.33
CA HIS A 475 -24.88 6.00 -18.90
C HIS A 475 -23.34 6.13 -18.94
N ALA A 476 -22.60 5.31 -18.19
CA ALA A 476 -21.15 5.28 -18.22
C ALA A 476 -20.67 4.21 -19.20
N HIS A 477 -20.53 4.61 -20.47
CA HIS A 477 -20.09 3.73 -21.56
C HIS A 477 -18.80 4.23 -22.22
N ASP A 478 -18.06 3.31 -22.84
CA ASP A 478 -17.03 3.67 -23.81
C ASP A 478 -17.63 4.24 -25.10
N ASP A 479 -16.77 4.63 -26.04
CA ASP A 479 -17.18 5.18 -27.32
C ASP A 479 -17.95 4.18 -28.21
N SER A 480 -17.90 2.88 -27.89
CA SER A 480 -18.66 1.82 -28.57
C SER A 480 -20.04 1.56 -27.96
N GLY A 481 -20.39 2.26 -26.88
CA GLY A 481 -21.64 2.06 -26.14
C GLY A 481 -21.60 0.88 -25.16
N ARG A 482 -20.42 0.34 -24.86
CA ARG A 482 -20.26 -0.75 -23.90
C ARG A 482 -20.16 -0.20 -22.47
N PRO A 483 -20.88 -0.78 -21.50
CA PRO A 483 -20.85 -0.28 -20.14
C PRO A 483 -19.59 -0.63 -19.37
N PHE A 484 -19.23 0.29 -18.47
CA PHE A 484 -18.24 0.04 -17.43
C PHE A 484 -18.89 -0.69 -16.24
N VAL A 485 -18.20 -1.72 -15.76
CA VAL A 485 -18.51 -2.50 -14.56
C VAL A 485 -17.53 -2.09 -13.47
N HIS A 486 -17.99 -1.91 -12.23
CA HIS A 486 -17.13 -1.55 -11.10
C HIS A 486 -16.24 -2.73 -10.69
N GLY A 487 -16.79 -3.95 -10.74
CA GLY A 487 -16.13 -5.21 -10.39
C GLY A 487 -16.02 -5.47 -8.89
N ASP A 488 -16.25 -4.46 -8.06
CA ASP A 488 -16.14 -4.54 -6.60
C ASP A 488 -17.11 -3.59 -5.88
N ALA A 489 -18.37 -3.54 -6.34
CA ALA A 489 -19.44 -2.65 -5.85
C ALA A 489 -20.01 -3.06 -4.48
N ARG A 490 -19.15 -3.45 -3.55
CA ARG A 490 -19.55 -3.82 -2.18
C ARG A 490 -19.92 -2.59 -1.36
N PRO A 491 -20.75 -2.73 -0.31
CA PRO A 491 -21.11 -1.62 0.57
C PRO A 491 -19.92 -0.89 1.23
N THR A 492 -18.75 -1.52 1.33
CA THR A 492 -17.51 -0.88 1.81
C THR A 492 -16.92 0.12 0.81
N ASN A 493 -17.18 -0.07 -0.48
CA ASN A 493 -16.68 0.75 -1.59
C ASN A 493 -17.73 1.75 -2.10
N ILE A 494 -18.78 1.97 -1.29
CA ILE A 494 -19.85 2.92 -1.58
C ILE A 494 -19.94 3.89 -0.41
N MET A 495 -19.62 5.14 -0.68
CA MET A 495 -19.72 6.24 0.27
C MET A 495 -21.11 6.85 0.16
N VAL A 496 -21.70 7.16 1.32
CA VAL A 496 -23.04 7.73 1.43
C VAL A 496 -23.02 8.95 2.35
N ARG A 497 -23.84 9.94 1.99
CA ARG A 497 -24.09 11.14 2.81
C ARG A 497 -25.57 11.45 2.77
N ARG A 498 -26.16 11.82 3.92
CA ARG A 498 -27.56 12.28 3.93
C ARG A 498 -27.65 13.56 3.10
N ALA A 499 -28.53 13.57 2.11
CA ALA A 499 -28.74 14.76 1.30
C ALA A 499 -29.38 15.86 2.19
N PRO A 500 -29.05 17.14 1.97
CA PRO A 500 -29.67 18.24 2.69
C PRO A 500 -31.19 18.17 2.49
N ARG A 501 -31.98 18.30 3.57
CA ARG A 501 -33.42 18.49 3.44
C ARG A 501 -33.63 19.74 2.58
N GLY A 502 -34.23 19.58 1.41
CA GLY A 502 -34.47 20.69 0.49
C GLY A 502 -35.17 21.84 1.23
N GLY A 503 -34.49 22.98 1.34
CA GLY A 503 -35.18 24.24 1.54
C GLY A 503 -36.08 24.45 0.34
N GLY A 504 -37.37 24.63 0.57
CA GLY A 504 -38.35 24.87 -0.49
C GLY A 504 -37.82 25.93 -1.46
N ALA A 505 -37.89 25.63 -2.75
CA ALA A 505 -37.58 26.59 -3.78
C ALA A 505 -38.41 27.87 -3.53
N PRO A 506 -37.82 29.08 -3.57
CA PRO A 506 -38.61 30.29 -3.67
C PRO A 506 -39.28 30.27 -5.04
N GLY A 507 -40.61 30.37 -5.05
CA GLY A 507 -41.40 30.38 -6.26
C GLY A 507 -40.89 31.44 -7.23
N SER A 508 -40.48 31.01 -8.42
CA SER A 508 -40.30 31.88 -9.56
C SER A 508 -41.68 32.26 -10.09
N GLY A 509 -42.29 33.26 -9.45
CA GLY A 509 -43.31 34.10 -10.06
C GLY A 509 -42.64 34.99 -11.10
N GLY A 510 -42.88 34.70 -12.37
CA GLY A 510 -42.45 35.50 -13.51
C GLY A 510 -43.49 35.36 -14.61
N VAL A 511 -44.42 36.31 -14.63
CA VAL A 511 -45.48 36.46 -15.63
C VAL A 511 -44.85 36.94 -16.93
N GLU A 512 -45.01 36.21 -18.03
CA GLU A 512 -45.02 36.83 -19.36
C GLU A 512 -46.13 36.22 -20.22
N ALA A 513 -46.95 37.11 -20.75
CA ALA A 513 -48.07 36.86 -21.63
C ALA A 513 -47.57 36.56 -23.06
N GLY A 514 -48.16 35.54 -23.69
CA GLY A 514 -47.92 35.22 -25.09
C GLY A 514 -49.10 34.47 -25.67
N SER A 515 -49.84 35.18 -26.52
CA SER A 515 -51.10 34.82 -27.17
C SER A 515 -51.02 33.71 -28.21
N GLY A 516 -52.11 32.92 -28.32
CA GLY A 516 -52.64 32.45 -29.61
C GLY A 516 -52.59 30.95 -29.86
N GLY A 517 -53.76 30.34 -30.08
CA GLY A 517 -53.88 29.01 -30.69
C GLY A 517 -55.02 28.17 -30.13
N VAL A 518 -56.25 28.44 -30.58
CA VAL A 518 -57.40 27.55 -30.44
C VAL A 518 -57.19 26.35 -31.36
N GLU A 519 -57.32 25.12 -30.85
CA GLU A 519 -57.92 24.01 -31.61
C GLU A 519 -58.58 23.00 -30.66
N THR A 520 -59.82 22.69 -31.00
CA THR A 520 -60.76 21.84 -30.28
C THR A 520 -60.54 20.36 -30.61
N GLY A 521 -60.49 19.50 -29.61
CA GLY A 521 -60.48 18.04 -29.79
C GLY A 521 -61.05 17.33 -28.57
N SER A 522 -62.21 16.73 -28.77
CA SER A 522 -63.14 16.13 -27.81
C SER A 522 -62.75 14.75 -27.27
N GLY A 523 -63.04 14.52 -25.99
CA GLY A 523 -63.70 13.30 -25.51
C GLY A 523 -62.83 12.12 -25.05
N GLY A 524 -62.88 11.81 -23.76
CA GLY A 524 -62.39 10.55 -23.21
C GLY A 524 -62.30 10.56 -21.68
N VAL A 525 -63.43 10.33 -21.02
CA VAL A 525 -63.51 10.10 -19.58
C VAL A 525 -63.08 8.66 -19.32
N GLU A 526 -62.09 8.42 -18.45
CA GLU A 526 -62.10 7.20 -17.64
C GLU A 526 -61.28 7.32 -16.35
N ALA A 527 -62.04 7.14 -15.25
CA ALA A 527 -61.73 6.54 -13.96
C ALA A 527 -60.32 6.65 -13.37
N GLY A 528 -60.26 7.31 -12.20
CA GLY A 528 -59.09 7.33 -11.36
C GLY A 528 -58.81 5.98 -10.70
N SER A 529 -57.53 5.76 -10.46
CA SER A 529 -57.05 4.88 -9.40
C SER A 529 -56.10 5.71 -8.55
N GLY A 530 -56.53 5.98 -7.32
CA GLY A 530 -55.77 6.74 -6.34
C GLY A 530 -54.51 5.97 -5.98
N GLY A 531 -53.37 6.43 -6.48
CA GLY A 531 -52.07 6.16 -5.89
C GLY A 531 -51.95 7.00 -4.63
N VAL A 532 -52.05 6.34 -3.48
CA VAL A 532 -51.75 6.92 -2.17
C VAL A 532 -50.30 7.42 -2.20
N GLU A 533 -50.12 8.73 -2.37
CA GLU A 533 -48.86 9.40 -2.02
C GLU A 533 -48.72 9.34 -0.50
N ALA A 534 -48.18 8.23 -0.01
CA ALA A 534 -47.59 8.18 1.30
C ALA A 534 -46.33 9.06 1.25
N GLY A 535 -46.51 10.34 1.58
CA GLY A 535 -45.44 11.26 1.95
C GLY A 535 -44.74 10.75 3.20
N SER A 536 -43.90 9.72 3.05
CA SER A 536 -42.88 9.42 4.05
C SER A 536 -41.79 10.46 3.84
N GLY A 537 -41.45 11.19 4.90
CA GLY A 537 -40.27 12.06 4.95
C GLY A 537 -38.99 11.25 4.91
N GLY A 538 -38.81 10.47 3.84
CA GLY A 538 -37.70 9.57 3.61
C GLY A 538 -36.40 10.35 3.55
N VAL A 539 -35.38 9.84 4.24
CA VAL A 539 -34.04 10.41 4.21
C VAL A 539 -33.46 10.09 2.83
N SER A 540 -33.18 11.13 2.04
CA SER A 540 -32.47 11.00 0.77
C SER A 540 -30.96 10.91 1.01
N PHE A 541 -30.24 10.21 0.12
CA PHE A 541 -28.81 9.99 0.19
C PHE A 541 -28.11 10.38 -1.11
N ASP A 542 -26.98 11.08 -0.98
CA ASP A 542 -25.98 11.18 -2.03
C ASP A 542 -25.14 9.89 -2.01
N ILE A 543 -24.86 9.35 -3.19
CA ILE A 543 -24.11 8.10 -3.39
C ILE A 543 -22.83 8.38 -4.16
N CYS A 544 -21.71 7.82 -3.71
CA CYS A 544 -20.43 7.96 -4.36
C CYS A 544 -19.67 6.62 -4.32
N PHE A 545 -19.44 6.01 -5.48
CA PHE A 545 -18.65 4.80 -5.65
C PHE A 545 -17.17 5.15 -5.63
N VAL A 546 -16.39 4.34 -4.92
CA VAL A 546 -14.94 4.50 -4.76
C VAL A 546 -14.24 3.18 -5.04
N ASP A 547 -12.93 3.24 -5.27
CA ASP A 547 -12.10 2.06 -5.55
C ASP A 547 -12.39 1.34 -6.88
N PHE A 548 -11.88 1.93 -7.97
CA PHE A 548 -12.00 1.38 -9.33
C PHE A 548 -10.88 0.39 -9.70
N ASP A 549 -10.27 -0.30 -8.71
CA ASP A 549 -9.15 -1.22 -8.96
C ASP A 549 -9.56 -2.43 -9.81
N PHE A 550 -10.80 -2.90 -9.65
CA PHE A 550 -11.36 -4.07 -10.36
C PHE A 550 -12.28 -3.69 -11.52
N SER A 551 -12.40 -2.39 -11.81
CA SER A 551 -13.32 -1.91 -12.82
C SER A 551 -12.82 -2.17 -14.24
N GLY A 552 -13.74 -2.24 -15.19
CA GLY A 552 -13.41 -2.44 -16.59
C GLY A 552 -14.64 -2.53 -17.47
N LEU A 553 -14.42 -2.72 -18.76
CA LEU A 553 -15.51 -2.87 -19.73
C LEU A 553 -16.21 -4.22 -19.58
N GLU A 554 -17.53 -4.23 -19.66
CA GLU A 554 -18.31 -5.47 -19.59
C GLU A 554 -17.87 -6.48 -20.66
N GLY A 555 -17.61 -7.73 -20.25
CA GLY A 555 -17.19 -8.80 -21.16
C GLY A 555 -15.78 -8.67 -21.73
N VAL A 556 -15.00 -7.63 -21.36
CA VAL A 556 -13.61 -7.43 -21.80
C VAL A 556 -12.65 -7.21 -20.64
N GLY A 557 -13.00 -6.35 -19.69
CA GLY A 557 -12.25 -6.25 -18.44
C GLY A 557 -12.32 -7.57 -17.69
N THR A 558 -11.23 -7.94 -17.01
CA THR A 558 -11.13 -9.21 -16.28
C THR A 558 -10.65 -8.98 -14.86
N TYR A 559 -11.02 -9.85 -13.92
CA TYR A 559 -10.54 -9.77 -12.55
C TYR A 559 -9.00 -9.97 -12.45
N PRO A 560 -8.24 -8.98 -11.94
CA PRO A 560 -6.77 -8.94 -12.06
C PRO A 560 -6.00 -9.68 -10.96
N SER A 561 -6.66 -10.12 -9.89
CA SER A 561 -6.05 -10.77 -8.73
C SER A 561 -6.89 -11.97 -8.30
N PRO A 562 -6.31 -12.98 -7.62
CA PRO A 562 -7.13 -13.95 -6.88
C PRO A 562 -8.12 -13.18 -5.99
N LEU A 563 -9.39 -13.52 -6.16
CA LEU A 563 -10.50 -12.92 -5.45
C LEU A 563 -10.42 -13.31 -3.96
N ASN A 564 -10.68 -12.36 -3.06
CA ASN A 564 -10.65 -12.64 -1.63
C ASN A 564 -11.74 -13.69 -1.29
N PRO A 565 -11.38 -14.88 -0.77
CA PRO A 565 -12.34 -15.96 -0.55
C PRO A 565 -13.38 -15.66 0.54
N VAL A 566 -13.15 -14.63 1.37
CA VAL A 566 -14.09 -14.19 2.40
C VAL A 566 -15.20 -13.32 1.81
N VAL A 567 -14.96 -12.72 0.65
CA VAL A 567 -15.94 -11.88 -0.03
C VAL A 567 -16.90 -12.77 -0.83
N PRO A 568 -18.23 -12.58 -0.71
CA PRO A 568 -19.19 -13.30 -1.52
C PRO A 568 -19.21 -12.73 -2.94
N TRP A 569 -18.41 -13.32 -3.84
CA TRP A 569 -18.38 -12.99 -5.26
C TRP A 569 -19.54 -13.64 -6.02
N ALA A 570 -19.90 -13.08 -7.17
CA ALA A 570 -20.86 -13.72 -8.07
C ALA A 570 -20.36 -15.11 -8.50
N PRO A 571 -21.24 -16.11 -8.72
CA PRO A 571 -20.82 -17.49 -8.99
C PRO A 571 -19.89 -17.68 -10.20
N ASP A 572 -19.95 -16.77 -11.17
CA ASP A 572 -19.16 -16.74 -12.40
C ASP A 572 -18.00 -15.73 -12.37
N ALA A 573 -17.82 -15.00 -11.27
CA ALA A 573 -16.67 -14.14 -11.06
C ALA A 573 -15.44 -14.97 -10.65
N GLY A 574 -14.30 -14.73 -11.30
CA GLY A 574 -13.07 -15.47 -11.04
C GLY A 574 -11.84 -14.81 -11.66
N PHE A 575 -10.65 -15.18 -11.18
CA PHE A 575 -9.39 -14.65 -11.68
C PHE A 575 -9.26 -14.85 -13.20
N GLY A 576 -8.98 -13.76 -13.93
CA GLY A 576 -8.89 -13.76 -15.39
C GLY A 576 -10.22 -13.93 -16.13
N LEU A 577 -11.36 -14.05 -15.41
CA LEU A 577 -12.68 -14.12 -16.03
C LEU A 577 -13.25 -12.72 -16.29
N PRO A 578 -14.12 -12.57 -17.32
CA PRO A 578 -14.71 -11.28 -17.67
C PRO A 578 -15.61 -10.69 -16.58
N LEU A 579 -15.64 -9.35 -16.52
CA LEU A 579 -16.53 -8.57 -15.66
C LEU A 579 -17.94 -8.47 -16.28
N HIS A 580 -18.97 -8.63 -15.46
CA HIS A 580 -20.37 -8.43 -15.86
C HIS A 580 -21.10 -7.49 -14.90
N ARG A 581 -22.03 -6.69 -15.42
CA ARG A 581 -22.82 -5.75 -14.59
C ARG A 581 -23.61 -6.44 -13.47
N SER A 582 -24.03 -7.68 -13.71
CA SER A 582 -24.67 -8.55 -12.73
C SER A 582 -23.77 -8.87 -11.53
N HIS A 583 -22.44 -8.81 -11.69
CA HIS A 583 -21.49 -8.99 -10.58
C HIS A 583 -21.60 -7.86 -9.57
N ASP A 584 -21.71 -6.61 -10.04
CA ASP A 584 -21.89 -5.44 -9.16
C ASP A 584 -23.23 -5.50 -8.41
N GLU A 585 -24.31 -5.83 -9.12
CA GLU A 585 -25.64 -5.98 -8.52
C GLU A 585 -25.66 -7.09 -7.46
N PHE A 586 -25.04 -8.23 -7.76
CA PHE A 586 -24.90 -9.33 -6.82
C PHE A 586 -24.16 -8.89 -5.56
N GLN A 587 -22.98 -8.28 -5.70
CA GLN A 587 -22.15 -7.84 -4.57
C GLN A 587 -22.85 -6.81 -3.70
N LEU A 588 -23.57 -5.86 -4.30
CA LEU A 588 -24.30 -4.83 -3.56
C LEU A 588 -25.44 -5.44 -2.73
N GLN A 589 -26.10 -6.47 -3.26
CA GLN A 589 -27.23 -7.15 -2.60
C GLN A 589 -26.79 -8.17 -1.55
N GLN A 590 -25.51 -8.56 -1.52
CA GLN A 590 -24.99 -9.41 -0.46
C GLN A 590 -25.07 -8.67 0.87
N ARG A 591 -25.96 -9.13 1.76
CA ARG A 591 -25.94 -8.70 3.15
C ARG A 591 -24.64 -9.17 3.76
N ALA A 592 -23.88 -8.25 4.37
CA ALA A 592 -22.71 -8.60 5.15
C ALA A 592 -23.11 -9.72 6.13
N SER A 593 -22.58 -10.93 5.92
CA SER A 593 -22.86 -12.05 6.79
C SER A 593 -22.30 -11.73 8.17
N PRO A 594 -23.09 -11.77 9.25
CA PRO A 594 -22.57 -11.66 10.60
C PRO A 594 -21.82 -12.95 10.92
N GLY A 595 -20.53 -13.03 10.59
CA GLY A 595 -19.76 -14.25 10.84
C GLY A 595 -18.32 -14.32 10.30
N ALA A 596 -17.81 -13.36 9.54
CA ALA A 596 -16.41 -13.36 9.11
C ALA A 596 -15.49 -12.68 10.13
N GLY A 597 -15.53 -13.15 11.38
CA GLY A 597 -14.45 -12.93 12.33
C GLY A 597 -13.29 -13.89 12.00
N ALA A 598 -12.08 -13.36 11.98
CA ALA A 598 -10.84 -14.03 11.64
C ALA A 598 -10.74 -15.50 12.11
N LYS A 599 -10.32 -16.38 11.20
CA LYS A 599 -9.50 -17.55 11.55
C LYS A 599 -8.06 -17.25 11.20
#